data_AF-A0A966JPS5-F1
#
_entry.id   AF-A0A966JPS5-F1
#
_cell.length_a   1.000
_cell.length_b   1.000
_cell.length_c   1.000
_cell.angle_alpha   90.00
_cell.angle_beta   90.00
_cell.angle_gamma   90.00
#
_symmetry.space_group_name_H-M   'P 1'
#
loop_
_entity.id
_entity.type
_entity.pdbx_description
1 polymer ?
#
loop_
_entity_poly.entity_id
_entity_poly.type
_entity_poly.pdbx_seq_one_letter_code
_entity_poly.pdbx_strand_id
1 'polypeptide(L)'
;ATVSAIYGIGDPVDYQGMVMHLVKGEKLLQRNIILRLVSMQYERNDFDFSRGAFRVRGDTIDIFPAENSETAIRVTLFDDLIESITLFDPLTGQMYNKVNHFTVYPSSHYVTPRETTVRAIEKIKNELRERSDYFVKANKLVEAQRIEQRTRFDIEMLNEIGFCKGIENYSRHLSGRNPGDPPPTLIEYLPKDALMIIDESHVTVPQIGGMYKGDRARKENLVEYGFRLPSALDNRPLKFEEFEKTMRQCIFVSATPAEYEAAHTEQIVEQVARPTGLIDPEIIVKPADTQVDDLLSEINLRVEKNERVLATTLTKRMAEDLTDYLTEHQIKVRYLHSDIDTVERVEIIRDLRLGKFDVVVGINLLREGLDIPEVSLVAVLDADKEGFLRSERSLIQTAGRAARNLNGQV
;
A
#
# COMPACT_ATOMS: atom_id res chain seq x y z
N ALA A 1 0.23 4.59 6.14
CA ALA A 1 -0.46 4.00 4.98
C ALA A 1 0.42 4.19 3.76
N THR A 2 0.32 3.36 2.72
CA THR A 2 1.02 3.60 1.44
C THR A 2 0.13 4.46 0.54
N VAL A 3 0.51 4.62 -0.73
CA VAL A 3 -0.37 5.21 -1.76
C VAL A 3 -1.72 4.48 -1.91
N SER A 4 -1.93 3.32 -1.27
CA SER A 4 -3.27 2.73 -1.14
C SER A 4 -4.29 3.66 -0.47
N ALA A 5 -3.85 4.64 0.32
CA ALA A 5 -4.72 5.59 1.02
C ALA A 5 -5.59 6.45 0.08
N ILE A 6 -5.15 6.67 -1.16
CA ILE A 6 -5.88 7.45 -2.16
C ILE A 6 -6.76 6.59 -3.07
N TYR A 7 -6.83 5.27 -2.84
CA TYR A 7 -7.68 4.37 -3.62
C TYR A 7 -9.11 4.33 -3.07
N GLY A 8 -10.04 4.10 -3.99
CA GLY A 8 -11.46 3.99 -3.69
C GLY A 8 -11.78 2.87 -2.71
N ILE A 9 -12.38 3.21 -1.58
CA ILE A 9 -13.01 2.29 -0.62
C ILE A 9 -14.50 2.64 -0.50
N GLY A 10 -15.28 1.85 0.24
CA GLY A 10 -16.71 2.13 0.44
C GLY A 10 -16.94 3.46 1.15
N ASP A 11 -18.14 4.00 0.97
CA ASP A 11 -18.51 5.27 1.55
C ASP A 11 -18.47 5.20 3.09
N PRO A 12 -17.84 6.17 3.79
CA PRO A 12 -17.73 6.14 5.24
C PRO A 12 -19.10 6.09 5.96
N VAL A 13 -20.12 6.76 5.42
CA VAL A 13 -21.47 6.80 6.01
C VAL A 13 -22.12 5.43 5.89
N ASP A 14 -22.05 4.81 4.72
CA ASP A 14 -22.56 3.46 4.49
C ASP A 14 -21.81 2.44 5.36
N TYR A 15 -20.48 2.55 5.45
CA TYR A 15 -19.67 1.67 6.28
C TYR A 15 -20.04 1.79 7.76
N GLN A 16 -20.15 3.01 8.30
CA GLN A 16 -20.59 3.24 9.67
C GLN A 16 -22.03 2.76 9.92
N GLY A 17 -22.93 2.94 8.95
CA GLY A 17 -24.31 2.43 9.03
C GLY A 17 -24.40 0.90 9.09
N MET A 18 -23.34 0.19 8.71
CA MET A 18 -23.27 -1.27 8.73
C MET A 18 -22.62 -1.85 10.00
N VAL A 19 -22.01 -1.02 10.84
CA VAL A 19 -21.44 -1.44 12.13
C VAL A 19 -22.52 -2.07 13.02
N MET A 20 -22.16 -3.12 13.75
CA MET A 20 -23.05 -3.78 14.71
C MET A 20 -22.54 -3.55 16.13
N HIS A 21 -23.35 -2.87 16.93
CA HIS A 21 -23.12 -2.73 18.35
C HIS A 21 -23.85 -3.84 19.10
N LEU A 22 -23.13 -4.54 19.96
CA LEU A 22 -23.67 -5.57 20.83
C LEU A 22 -23.57 -5.06 22.27
N VAL A 23 -24.71 -4.95 22.96
CA VAL A 23 -24.74 -4.48 24.35
C VAL A 23 -25.39 -5.53 25.23
N LYS A 24 -24.75 -5.85 26.36
CA LYS A 24 -25.31 -6.76 27.36
C LYS A 24 -26.65 -6.23 27.88
N GLY A 25 -27.66 -7.08 27.91
CA GLY A 25 -29.02 -6.75 28.34
C GLY A 25 -29.91 -6.20 27.23
N GLU A 26 -29.37 -5.99 26.02
CA GLU A 26 -30.18 -5.59 24.87
C GLU A 26 -31.05 -6.74 24.37
N LYS A 27 -32.27 -6.42 23.94
CA LYS A 27 -33.15 -7.37 23.27
C LYS A 27 -32.80 -7.47 21.80
N LEU A 28 -32.19 -8.58 21.42
CA LEU A 28 -31.79 -8.87 20.05
C LEU A 28 -31.97 -10.36 19.74
N LEU A 29 -32.88 -10.66 18.81
CA LEU A 29 -33.12 -12.03 18.36
C LEU A 29 -31.87 -12.61 17.70
N GLN A 30 -31.57 -13.88 17.99
CA GLN A 30 -30.44 -14.61 17.39
C GLN A 30 -30.40 -14.50 15.87
N ARG A 31 -31.56 -14.67 15.22
CA ARG A 31 -31.69 -14.57 13.75
C ARG A 31 -31.30 -13.20 13.22
N ASN A 32 -31.56 -12.12 13.97
CA ASN A 32 -31.22 -10.76 13.55
C ASN A 32 -29.70 -10.54 13.61
N ILE A 33 -29.02 -11.09 14.64
CA ILE A 33 -27.55 -11.06 14.72
C ILE A 33 -26.94 -11.79 13.52
N ILE A 34 -27.42 -12.99 13.22
CA ILE A 34 -26.95 -13.79 12.08
C ILE A 34 -27.15 -13.04 10.76
N LEU A 35 -28.35 -12.50 10.51
CA LEU A 35 -28.63 -11.74 9.28
C LEU A 35 -27.76 -10.48 9.18
N ARG A 36 -27.51 -9.80 10.31
CA ARG A 36 -26.63 -8.63 10.35
C ARG A 36 -25.19 -9.00 10.03
N LEU A 37 -24.65 -10.06 10.63
CA LEU A 37 -23.30 -10.57 10.34
C LEU A 37 -23.13 -10.94 8.86
N VAL A 38 -24.09 -11.65 8.27
CA VAL A 38 -24.07 -11.98 6.84
C VAL A 38 -24.10 -10.71 5.98
N SER A 39 -24.93 -9.72 6.33
CA SER A 39 -24.98 -8.44 5.61
C SER A 39 -23.66 -7.65 5.72
N MET A 40 -22.92 -7.84 6.81
CA MET A 40 -21.58 -7.32 7.06
C MET A 40 -20.47 -8.17 6.42
N GLN A 41 -20.83 -9.14 5.57
CA GLN A 41 -19.94 -10.05 4.84
C GLN A 41 -19.16 -11.03 5.74
N TYR A 42 -19.70 -11.37 6.91
CA TYR A 42 -19.15 -12.47 7.69
C TYR A 42 -19.62 -13.82 7.15
N GLU A 43 -18.72 -14.78 7.08
CA GLU A 43 -19.03 -16.14 6.64
C GLU A 43 -19.44 -17.02 7.82
N ARG A 44 -20.54 -17.77 7.67
CA ARG A 44 -20.88 -18.77 8.67
C ARG A 44 -20.02 -20.01 8.47
N ASN A 45 -19.13 -20.30 9.41
CA ASN A 45 -18.26 -21.47 9.34
C ASN A 45 -18.14 -22.16 10.71
N ASP A 46 -18.85 -23.29 10.85
CA ASP A 46 -18.90 -24.03 12.11
C ASP A 46 -17.65 -24.90 12.35
N PHE A 47 -16.85 -25.15 11.30
CA PHE A 47 -15.67 -26.02 11.33
C PHE A 47 -14.35 -25.25 11.38
N ASP A 48 -14.16 -24.31 10.45
CA ASP A 48 -12.96 -23.49 10.34
C ASP A 48 -13.25 -22.07 10.83
N PHE A 49 -12.84 -21.78 12.06
CA PHE A 49 -13.12 -20.51 12.72
C PHE A 49 -11.96 -19.53 12.52
N SER A 50 -12.03 -18.79 11.42
CA SER A 50 -11.04 -17.79 11.01
C SER A 50 -11.62 -16.37 11.04
N ARG A 51 -10.78 -15.35 10.82
CA ARG A 51 -11.21 -13.94 10.85
C ARG A 51 -12.27 -13.67 9.81
N GLY A 52 -13.28 -12.87 10.18
CA GLY A 52 -14.42 -12.61 9.31
C GLY A 52 -15.42 -13.76 9.27
N ALA A 53 -15.29 -14.78 10.13
CA ALA A 53 -16.25 -15.86 10.26
C ALA A 53 -17.04 -15.79 11.58
N PHE A 54 -18.19 -16.44 11.59
CA PHE A 54 -18.98 -16.70 12.80
C PHE A 54 -19.52 -18.13 12.81
N ARG A 55 -19.82 -18.65 14.00
CA ARG A 55 -20.45 -19.96 14.19
C ARG A 55 -21.53 -19.89 15.26
N VAL A 56 -22.50 -20.78 15.16
CA VAL A 56 -23.67 -20.78 16.05
C VAL A 56 -23.79 -22.14 16.73
N ARG A 57 -23.81 -22.13 18.07
CA ARG A 57 -23.91 -23.34 18.90
C ARG A 57 -24.98 -23.14 19.98
N GLY A 58 -26.18 -23.65 19.74
CA GLY A 58 -27.33 -23.41 20.63
C GLY A 58 -27.60 -21.91 20.76
N ASP A 59 -27.52 -21.40 21.99
CA ASP A 59 -27.76 -19.99 22.31
C ASP A 59 -26.50 -19.12 22.24
N THR A 60 -25.37 -19.69 21.79
CA THR A 60 -24.11 -18.97 21.65
C THR A 60 -23.76 -18.69 20.19
N ILE A 61 -23.30 -17.47 19.92
CA ILE A 61 -22.74 -17.05 18.65
C ILE A 61 -21.28 -16.66 18.90
N ASP A 62 -20.35 -17.41 18.31
CA ASP A 62 -18.95 -17.00 18.29
C ASP A 62 -18.69 -16.20 17.01
N ILE A 63 -18.09 -15.03 17.14
CA ILE A 63 -17.76 -14.13 16.03
C ILE A 63 -16.26 -13.85 16.11
N PHE A 64 -15.54 -14.01 15.02
CA PHE A 64 -14.14 -13.62 14.91
C PHE A 64 -14.06 -12.32 14.10
N PRO A 65 -13.93 -11.15 14.76
CA PRO A 65 -13.95 -9.86 14.07
C PRO A 65 -12.83 -9.73 13.03
N ALA A 66 -13.12 -9.08 11.90
CA ALA A 66 -12.16 -8.94 10.80
C ALA A 66 -10.99 -7.99 11.15
N GLU A 67 -11.25 -7.02 12.03
CA GLU A 67 -10.31 -6.01 12.53
C GLU A 67 -9.41 -6.54 13.66
N ASN A 68 -9.77 -7.67 14.29
CA ASN A 68 -9.04 -8.19 15.44
C ASN A 68 -8.21 -9.42 15.05
N SER A 69 -6.92 -9.39 15.41
CA SER A 69 -6.00 -10.46 15.06
C SER A 69 -5.96 -11.64 16.01
N GLU A 70 -6.33 -11.42 17.27
CA GLU A 70 -5.98 -12.29 18.39
C GLU A 70 -7.19 -12.71 19.22
N THR A 71 -8.28 -11.95 19.17
CA THR A 71 -9.42 -12.15 20.07
C THR A 71 -10.72 -12.29 19.29
N ALA A 72 -11.45 -13.36 19.57
CA ALA A 72 -12.83 -13.56 19.13
C ALA A 72 -13.80 -13.23 20.26
N ILE A 73 -15.08 -13.09 19.93
CA ILE A 73 -16.13 -12.80 20.90
C ILE A 73 -17.18 -13.92 20.90
N ARG A 74 -17.64 -14.30 22.09
CA ARG A 74 -18.79 -15.17 22.30
C ARG A 74 -19.94 -14.35 22.83
N VAL A 75 -21.03 -14.31 22.07
CA VAL A 75 -22.31 -13.71 22.47
C VAL A 75 -23.21 -14.84 22.95
N THR A 76 -23.56 -14.83 24.23
CA THR A 76 -24.53 -15.78 24.81
C THR A 76 -25.88 -15.10 24.93
N LEU A 77 -26.91 -15.74 24.38
CA LEU A 77 -28.29 -15.29 24.42
C LEU A 77 -29.08 -16.06 25.48
N PHE A 78 -30.08 -15.42 26.05
CA PHE A 78 -31.15 -16.04 26.82
C PHE A 78 -32.47 -15.55 26.22
N ASP A 79 -33.18 -16.44 25.53
CA ASP A 79 -34.31 -16.10 24.65
C ASP A 79 -33.94 -14.99 23.62
N ASP A 80 -34.48 -13.79 23.80
CA ASP A 80 -34.24 -12.63 22.95
C ASP A 80 -33.26 -11.62 23.56
N LEU A 81 -32.56 -11.97 24.65
CA LEU A 81 -31.71 -11.05 25.41
C LEU A 81 -30.22 -11.44 25.37
N ILE A 82 -29.34 -10.48 25.14
CA ILE A 82 -27.89 -10.69 25.24
C ILE A 82 -27.49 -10.83 26.72
N GLU A 83 -27.28 -12.06 27.17
CA GLU A 83 -26.93 -12.36 28.56
C GLU A 83 -25.47 -11.97 28.87
N SER A 84 -24.55 -12.33 27.97
CA SER A 84 -23.14 -11.98 28.14
C SER A 84 -22.38 -11.91 26.82
N ILE A 85 -21.34 -11.07 26.83
CA ILE A 85 -20.35 -10.95 25.75
C ILE A 85 -19.00 -11.28 26.38
N THR A 86 -18.34 -12.33 25.89
CA THR A 86 -17.06 -12.79 26.45
C THR A 86 -16.00 -12.83 25.37
N LEU A 87 -14.86 -12.20 25.63
CA LEU A 87 -13.68 -12.28 24.77
C LEU A 87 -12.99 -13.64 24.97
N PHE A 88 -12.47 -14.25 23.90
CA PHE A 88 -11.73 -15.51 23.99
C PHE A 88 -10.67 -15.65 22.89
N ASP A 89 -9.69 -16.51 23.12
CA ASP A 89 -8.68 -16.89 22.13
C ASP A 89 -9.29 -17.89 21.13
N PRO A 90 -9.36 -17.56 19.82
CA PRO A 90 -9.94 -18.45 18.80
C PRO A 90 -9.12 -19.73 18.56
N LEU A 91 -7.83 -19.75 18.90
CA LEU A 91 -6.93 -20.90 18.73
C LEU A 91 -7.01 -21.86 19.91
N THR A 92 -6.90 -21.34 21.14
CA THR A 92 -6.84 -22.18 22.35
C THR A 92 -8.21 -22.40 23.00
N GLY A 93 -9.19 -21.54 22.70
CA GLY A 93 -10.48 -21.51 23.38
C GLY A 93 -10.43 -20.90 24.79
N GLN A 94 -9.28 -20.36 25.21
CA GLN A 94 -9.13 -19.72 26.51
C GLN A 94 -10.05 -18.50 26.61
N MET A 95 -10.92 -18.50 27.62
CA MET A 95 -11.82 -17.38 27.88
C MET A 95 -11.07 -16.26 28.59
N TYR A 96 -11.28 -15.02 28.13
CA TYR A 96 -10.79 -13.80 28.73
C TYR A 96 -11.93 -13.08 29.48
N ASN A 97 -11.86 -11.75 29.55
CA ASN A 97 -12.81 -10.92 30.28
C ASN A 97 -14.19 -10.88 29.60
N LYS A 98 -15.23 -10.79 30.43
CA LYS A 98 -16.58 -10.39 29.99
C LYS A 98 -16.61 -8.88 29.80
N VAL A 99 -17.28 -8.44 28.74
CA VAL A 99 -17.46 -7.02 28.41
C VAL A 99 -18.94 -6.67 28.39
N ASN A 100 -19.27 -5.41 28.68
CA ASN A 100 -20.65 -4.93 28.67
C ASN A 100 -21.11 -4.52 27.26
N HIS A 101 -20.18 -4.14 26.39
CA HIS A 101 -20.45 -3.79 25.01
C HIS A 101 -19.30 -4.25 24.11
N PHE A 102 -19.60 -4.54 22.85
CA PHE A 102 -18.60 -4.79 21.82
C PHE A 102 -19.12 -4.28 20.47
N THR A 103 -18.23 -3.68 19.68
CA THR A 103 -18.55 -3.20 18.34
C THR A 103 -17.91 -4.13 17.32
N VAL A 104 -18.72 -4.73 16.46
CA VAL A 104 -18.25 -5.55 15.34
C VAL A 104 -18.27 -4.69 14.07
N TYR A 105 -17.14 -4.61 13.38
CA TYR A 105 -17.03 -3.88 12.11
C TYR A 105 -17.26 -4.79 10.92
N PRO A 106 -17.74 -4.27 9.77
CA PRO A 106 -17.90 -5.06 8.54
C PRO A 106 -16.59 -5.72 8.10
N SER A 107 -16.65 -6.95 7.58
CA SER A 107 -15.46 -7.69 7.14
C SER A 107 -14.85 -7.19 5.84
N SER A 108 -15.57 -6.31 5.13
CA SER A 108 -15.16 -5.71 3.87
C SER A 108 -15.39 -4.20 3.90
N HIS A 109 -14.50 -3.46 3.22
CA HIS A 109 -14.64 -2.01 3.06
C HIS A 109 -15.65 -1.62 1.97
N TYR A 110 -16.21 -2.57 1.21
CA TYR A 110 -17.22 -2.30 0.17
C TYR A 110 -18.62 -2.75 0.55
N VAL A 111 -18.86 -2.97 1.85
CA VAL A 111 -20.20 -3.32 2.34
C VAL A 111 -21.12 -2.12 2.14
N THR A 112 -22.31 -2.40 1.59
CA THR A 112 -23.34 -1.39 1.35
C THR A 112 -24.71 -1.88 1.83
N PRO A 113 -25.60 -0.98 2.27
CA PRO A 113 -26.97 -1.36 2.62
C PRO A 113 -27.72 -1.94 1.42
N ARG A 114 -28.64 -2.88 1.69
CA ARG A 114 -29.42 -3.60 0.67
C ARG A 114 -30.16 -2.66 -0.30
N GLU A 115 -30.76 -1.60 0.23
CA GLU A 115 -31.49 -0.60 -0.57
C GLU A 115 -30.56 0.12 -1.57
N THR A 116 -29.33 0.42 -1.14
CA THR A 116 -28.28 1.00 -2.00
C THR A 116 -27.88 0.02 -3.10
N THR A 117 -27.69 -1.26 -2.78
CA THR A 117 -27.40 -2.30 -3.79
C THR A 117 -28.50 -2.41 -4.85
N VAL A 118 -29.78 -2.46 -4.44
CA VAL A 118 -30.91 -2.58 -5.36
C VAL A 118 -31.00 -1.38 -6.31
N ARG A 119 -30.81 -0.17 -5.78
CA ARG A 119 -30.76 1.06 -6.57
C ARG A 119 -29.57 1.08 -7.53
N ALA A 120 -28.41 0.59 -7.11
CA ALA A 120 -27.22 0.49 -7.95
C ALA A 120 -27.43 -0.51 -9.10
N ILE A 121 -28.09 -1.66 -8.85
CA ILE A 121 -28.38 -2.68 -9.87
C ILE A 121 -29.14 -2.09 -11.06
N GLU A 122 -30.15 -1.25 -10.82
CA GLU A 122 -30.90 -0.63 -11.92
C GLU A 122 -30.04 0.33 -12.76
N LYS A 123 -29.13 1.08 -12.13
CA LYS A 123 -28.16 1.93 -12.85
C LYS A 123 -27.16 1.09 -13.65
N ILE A 124 -26.69 -0.03 -13.09
CA ILE A 124 -25.77 -0.97 -13.77
C ILE A 124 -26.45 -1.61 -14.98
N LYS A 125 -27.73 -2.02 -14.86
CA LYS A 125 -28.51 -2.57 -15.98
C LYS A 125 -28.64 -1.56 -17.13
N ASN A 126 -28.88 -0.30 -16.82
CA ASN A 126 -28.99 0.75 -17.84
C ASN A 126 -27.65 0.98 -18.55
N GLU A 127 -26.55 1.14 -17.81
CA GLU A 127 -25.21 1.29 -18.40
C GLU A 127 -24.81 0.05 -19.22
N LEU A 128 -25.18 -1.15 -18.78
CA LEU A 128 -24.96 -2.39 -19.55
C LEU A 128 -25.68 -2.36 -20.89
N ARG A 129 -26.96 -1.96 -20.93
CA ARG A 129 -27.72 -1.86 -22.19
C ARG A 129 -27.04 -0.90 -23.16
N GLU A 130 -26.71 0.29 -22.71
CA GLU A 130 -26.02 1.30 -23.51
C GLU A 130 -24.67 0.79 -24.04
N ARG A 131 -23.89 0.12 -23.18
CA ARG A 131 -22.57 -0.38 -23.55
C ARG A 131 -22.64 -1.58 -24.51
N SER A 132 -23.59 -2.48 -24.33
CA SER A 132 -23.83 -3.59 -25.26
C SER A 132 -24.25 -3.07 -26.63
N ASP A 133 -25.17 -2.10 -26.69
CA ASP A 133 -25.61 -1.47 -27.95
C ASP A 133 -24.45 -0.79 -28.67
N TYR A 134 -23.56 -0.12 -27.93
CA TYR A 134 -22.34 0.48 -28.48
C TYR A 134 -21.47 -0.57 -29.18
N PHE A 135 -21.20 -1.71 -28.52
CA PHE A 135 -20.38 -2.77 -29.10
C PHE A 135 -21.02 -3.43 -30.32
N VAL A 136 -22.34 -3.68 -30.28
CA VAL A 136 -23.09 -4.23 -31.43
C VAL A 136 -23.02 -3.27 -32.63
N LYS A 137 -23.26 -1.97 -32.43
CA LYS A 137 -23.15 -0.96 -33.49
C LYS A 137 -21.73 -0.82 -34.05
N ALA A 138 -20.72 -1.04 -33.23
CA ALA A 138 -19.31 -1.06 -33.63
C ALA A 138 -18.85 -2.40 -34.23
N ASN A 139 -19.75 -3.37 -34.43
CA ASN A 139 -19.46 -4.73 -34.90
C ASN A 139 -18.44 -5.50 -34.02
N LYS A 140 -18.35 -5.14 -32.73
CA LYS A 140 -17.51 -5.76 -31.69
C LYS A 140 -18.33 -6.80 -30.91
N LEU A 141 -18.77 -7.85 -31.60
CA LEU A 141 -19.75 -8.82 -31.06
C LEU A 141 -19.20 -9.66 -29.90
N VAL A 142 -17.90 -9.97 -29.91
CA VAL A 142 -17.25 -10.74 -28.83
C VAL A 142 -17.21 -9.93 -27.53
N GLU A 143 -16.89 -8.64 -27.63
CA GLU A 143 -16.90 -7.70 -26.51
C GLU A 143 -18.31 -7.50 -25.96
N ALA A 144 -19.33 -7.40 -26.83
CA ALA A 144 -20.74 -7.31 -26.44
C ALA A 144 -21.18 -8.54 -25.62
N GLN A 145 -20.89 -9.75 -26.13
CA GLN A 145 -21.21 -10.99 -25.44
C GLN A 145 -20.48 -11.09 -24.08
N ARG A 146 -19.20 -10.72 -24.07
CA ARG A 146 -18.35 -10.76 -22.86
C ARG A 146 -18.88 -9.85 -21.76
N ILE A 147 -19.19 -8.59 -22.08
CA ILE A 147 -19.66 -7.63 -21.07
C ILE A 147 -21.04 -8.03 -20.54
N GLU A 148 -21.90 -8.56 -21.41
CA GLU A 148 -23.24 -9.00 -21.03
C GLU A 148 -23.20 -10.20 -20.08
N GLN A 149 -22.47 -11.26 -20.44
CA GLN A 149 -22.34 -12.45 -19.59
C GLN A 149 -21.78 -12.10 -18.21
N ARG A 150 -20.68 -11.32 -18.19
CA ARG A 150 -20.02 -10.94 -16.94
C ARG A 150 -20.93 -10.09 -16.05
N THR A 151 -21.52 -9.04 -16.62
CA THR A 151 -22.29 -8.08 -15.83
C THR A 151 -23.62 -8.67 -15.36
N ARG A 152 -24.27 -9.53 -16.15
CA ARG A 152 -25.50 -10.23 -15.70
C ARG A 152 -25.22 -11.16 -14.54
N PHE A 153 -24.14 -11.94 -14.60
CA PHE A 153 -23.71 -12.78 -13.47
C PHE A 153 -23.41 -11.94 -12.23
N ASP A 154 -22.66 -10.84 -12.38
CA ASP A 154 -22.35 -9.94 -11.27
C ASP A 154 -23.64 -9.30 -10.68
N ILE A 155 -24.64 -8.96 -11.51
CA ILE A 155 -25.96 -8.47 -11.08
C ILE A 155 -26.74 -9.54 -10.31
N GLU A 156 -26.76 -10.79 -10.78
CA GLU A 156 -27.43 -11.90 -10.08
C GLU A 156 -26.83 -12.11 -8.71
N MET A 157 -25.50 -12.10 -8.60
CA MET A 157 -24.78 -12.21 -7.33
C MET A 157 -25.09 -11.04 -6.39
N LEU A 158 -25.11 -9.80 -6.91
CA LEU A 158 -25.52 -8.62 -6.12
C LEU A 158 -26.99 -8.72 -5.68
N ASN A 159 -27.86 -9.29 -6.50
CA ASN A 159 -29.27 -9.46 -6.16
C ASN A 159 -29.48 -10.54 -5.09
N GLU A 160 -28.84 -11.70 -5.19
CA GLU A 160 -29.07 -12.79 -4.24
C GLU A 160 -28.27 -12.63 -2.94
N ILE A 161 -27.00 -12.24 -3.04
CA ILE A 161 -26.06 -12.25 -1.92
C ILE A 161 -25.75 -10.82 -1.42
N GLY A 162 -25.99 -9.79 -2.23
CA GLY A 162 -25.57 -8.42 -1.93
C GLY A 162 -24.09 -8.16 -2.22
N PHE A 163 -23.39 -9.13 -2.80
CA PHE A 163 -21.96 -9.04 -3.10
C PHE A 163 -21.62 -9.84 -4.36
N CYS A 164 -20.59 -9.38 -5.08
CA CYS A 164 -20.00 -10.11 -6.21
C CYS A 164 -18.48 -9.93 -6.22
N LYS A 165 -17.76 -10.87 -6.86
CA LYS A 165 -16.30 -10.78 -6.97
C LYS A 165 -15.92 -9.62 -7.90
N GLY A 166 -15.21 -8.66 -7.34
CA GLY A 166 -14.87 -7.43 -8.07
C GLY A 166 -15.92 -6.34 -7.93
N ILE A 167 -16.69 -6.33 -6.83
CA ILE A 167 -17.72 -5.33 -6.52
C ILE A 167 -17.21 -3.89 -6.62
N GLU A 168 -15.91 -3.66 -6.38
CA GLU A 168 -15.27 -2.34 -6.47
C GLU A 168 -15.39 -1.72 -7.87
N ASN A 169 -15.57 -2.53 -8.92
CA ASN A 169 -15.79 -2.03 -10.28
C ASN A 169 -17.17 -1.36 -10.47
N TYR A 170 -18.07 -1.52 -9.49
CA TYR A 170 -19.38 -0.88 -9.44
C TYR A 170 -19.44 0.22 -8.36
N SER A 171 -18.30 0.62 -7.78
CA SER A 171 -18.25 1.54 -6.64
C SER A 171 -18.95 2.88 -6.90
N ARG A 172 -18.88 3.44 -8.12
CA ARG A 172 -19.65 4.64 -8.49
C ARG A 172 -21.15 4.43 -8.35
N HIS A 173 -21.67 3.32 -8.89
CA HIS A 173 -23.10 3.03 -8.83
C HIS A 173 -23.57 2.78 -7.41
N LEU A 174 -22.74 2.13 -6.60
CA LEU A 174 -22.98 1.84 -5.19
C LEU A 174 -22.95 3.10 -4.33
N SER A 175 -21.95 3.96 -4.48
CA SER A 175 -21.86 5.24 -3.73
C SER A 175 -22.87 6.29 -4.20
N GLY A 176 -23.44 6.13 -5.40
CA GLY A 176 -24.37 7.09 -5.97
C GLY A 176 -23.74 8.39 -6.48
N ARG A 177 -22.40 8.48 -6.51
CA ARG A 177 -21.65 9.61 -7.10
C ARG A 177 -21.87 9.73 -8.61
N ASN A 178 -21.61 10.91 -9.17
CA ASN A 178 -21.75 11.16 -10.61
C ASN A 178 -20.57 10.56 -11.39
N PRO A 179 -20.72 10.32 -12.70
CA PRO A 179 -19.59 9.95 -13.56
C PRO A 179 -18.44 10.96 -13.45
N GLY A 180 -17.22 10.47 -13.24
CA GLY A 180 -16.02 11.29 -13.09
C GLY A 180 -15.73 11.82 -11.68
N ASP A 181 -16.70 11.81 -10.75
CA ASP A 181 -16.48 12.21 -9.36
C ASP A 181 -15.37 11.34 -8.72
N PRO A 182 -14.57 11.89 -7.78
CA PRO A 182 -13.59 11.09 -7.05
C PRO A 182 -14.29 9.99 -6.23
N PRO A 183 -13.70 8.81 -6.02
CA PRO A 183 -14.24 7.82 -5.10
C PRO A 183 -13.94 8.18 -3.64
N PRO A 184 -14.69 7.63 -2.66
CA PRO A 184 -14.35 7.74 -1.25
C PRO A 184 -12.99 7.09 -0.97
N THR A 185 -12.16 7.72 -0.15
CA THR A 185 -10.81 7.22 0.19
C THR A 185 -10.61 7.16 1.69
N LEU A 186 -9.48 6.60 2.14
CA LEU A 186 -9.12 6.58 3.56
C LEU A 186 -9.12 7.98 4.19
N ILE A 187 -8.77 9.01 3.41
CA ILE A 187 -8.71 10.39 3.88
C ILE A 187 -10.09 10.89 4.32
N GLU A 188 -11.17 10.42 3.68
CA GLU A 188 -12.54 10.78 4.05
C GLU A 188 -12.98 10.14 5.38
N TYR A 189 -12.33 9.06 5.83
CA TYR A 189 -12.59 8.42 7.13
C TYR A 189 -11.93 9.17 8.30
N LEU A 190 -11.01 10.09 8.02
CA LEU A 190 -10.26 10.81 9.05
C LEU A 190 -11.01 12.07 9.53
N PRO A 191 -10.98 12.37 10.85
CA PRO A 191 -11.51 13.60 11.42
C PRO A 191 -11.02 14.86 10.69
N LYS A 192 -11.86 15.89 10.57
CA LYS A 192 -11.59 17.11 9.77
C LYS A 192 -10.32 17.88 10.15
N ASP A 193 -9.79 17.63 11.33
CA ASP A 193 -8.60 18.22 11.95
C ASP A 193 -7.39 17.28 11.95
N ALA A 194 -7.46 16.14 11.26
CA ALA A 194 -6.35 15.20 11.15
C ALA A 194 -5.12 15.85 10.49
N LEU A 195 -3.94 15.60 11.08
CA LEU A 195 -2.64 15.96 10.54
C LEU A 195 -2.18 14.91 9.53
N MET A 196 -1.73 15.36 8.36
CA MET A 196 -1.11 14.51 7.35
C MET A 196 0.40 14.69 7.38
N ILE A 197 1.15 13.60 7.49
CA ILE A 197 2.62 13.61 7.36
C ILE A 197 2.96 12.79 6.11
N ILE A 198 3.64 13.43 5.17
CA ILE A 198 4.09 12.79 3.93
C ILE A 198 5.59 12.56 4.07
N ASP A 199 5.94 11.32 4.39
CA ASP A 199 7.32 10.87 4.46
C ASP A 199 7.92 10.75 3.06
N GLU A 200 9.21 11.07 2.97
CA GLU A 200 9.98 11.14 1.73
C GLU A 200 9.20 11.83 0.60
N SER A 201 8.70 13.03 0.91
CA SER A 201 7.74 13.77 0.07
C SER A 201 8.17 13.92 -1.39
N HIS A 202 9.47 14.11 -1.63
CA HIS A 202 10.06 14.26 -2.95
C HIS A 202 9.87 13.04 -3.87
N VAL A 203 9.59 11.85 -3.30
CA VAL A 203 9.21 10.63 -4.01
C VAL A 203 7.72 10.36 -3.88
N THR A 204 7.17 10.49 -2.67
CA THR A 204 5.77 10.15 -2.38
C THR A 204 4.78 11.04 -3.14
N VAL A 205 5.05 12.34 -3.26
CA VAL A 205 4.18 13.30 -3.97
C VAL A 205 4.10 12.98 -5.49
N PRO A 206 5.23 12.82 -6.22
CA PRO A 206 5.18 12.35 -7.60
C PRO A 206 4.51 10.99 -7.77
N GLN A 207 4.73 10.06 -6.83
CA GLN A 207 4.11 8.73 -6.87
C GLN A 207 2.59 8.85 -6.83
N ILE A 208 2.04 9.65 -5.92
CA ILE A 208 0.60 9.93 -5.83
C ILE A 208 0.07 10.48 -7.16
N GLY A 209 0.76 11.45 -7.77
CA GLY A 209 0.38 12.01 -9.07
C GLY A 209 0.42 11.00 -10.24
N GLY A 210 1.25 9.96 -10.14
CA GLY A 210 1.38 8.90 -11.14
C GLY A 210 0.31 7.81 -11.08
N MET A 211 -0.29 7.56 -9.90
CA MET A 211 -1.19 6.42 -9.68
C MET A 211 -2.44 6.42 -10.58
N TYR A 212 -3.08 7.58 -10.75
CA TYR A 212 -4.26 7.71 -11.61
C TYR A 212 -3.97 7.38 -13.08
N LYS A 213 -2.85 7.89 -13.62
CA LYS A 213 -2.50 7.67 -15.04
C LYS A 213 -2.24 6.19 -15.32
N GLY A 214 -1.52 5.51 -14.42
CA GLY A 214 -1.24 4.08 -14.52
C GLY A 214 -2.51 3.22 -14.41
N ASP A 215 -3.38 3.51 -13.43
CA ASP A 215 -4.63 2.77 -13.25
C ASP A 215 -5.56 2.95 -14.46
N ARG A 216 -5.70 4.18 -14.95
CA ARG A 216 -6.55 4.52 -16.10
C ARG A 216 -6.09 3.80 -17.37
N ALA A 217 -4.81 3.83 -17.71
CA ALA A 217 -4.29 3.16 -18.90
C ALA A 217 -4.58 1.65 -18.89
N ARG A 218 -4.47 1.00 -17.73
CA ARG A 218 -4.80 -0.42 -17.57
C ARG A 218 -6.31 -0.68 -17.75
N LYS A 219 -7.15 0.15 -17.15
CA LYS A 219 -8.61 -0.04 -17.16
C LYS A 219 -9.27 0.33 -18.47
N GLU A 220 -8.73 1.30 -19.21
CA GLU A 220 -9.23 1.67 -20.54
C GLU A 220 -9.22 0.44 -21.47
N ASN A 221 -8.15 -0.36 -21.45
CA ASN A 221 -8.09 -1.61 -22.21
C ASN A 221 -9.19 -2.60 -21.78
N LEU A 222 -9.42 -2.78 -20.47
CA LEU A 222 -10.47 -3.67 -19.97
C LEU A 222 -11.87 -3.23 -20.43
N VAL A 223 -12.12 -1.92 -20.44
CA VAL A 223 -13.39 -1.35 -20.90
C VAL A 223 -13.52 -1.42 -22.42
N GLU A 224 -12.45 -1.20 -23.17
CA GLU A 224 -12.43 -1.28 -24.62
C GLU A 224 -12.71 -2.69 -25.12
N TYR A 225 -12.13 -3.71 -24.46
CA TYR A 225 -12.34 -5.12 -24.79
C TYR A 225 -13.52 -5.73 -24.04
N GLY A 226 -14.44 -4.94 -23.48
CA GLY A 226 -15.70 -5.46 -22.91
C GLY A 226 -15.54 -6.37 -21.68
N PHE A 227 -14.43 -6.29 -20.95
CA PHE A 227 -14.27 -7.00 -19.66
C PHE A 227 -14.97 -6.27 -18.51
N ARG A 228 -15.10 -4.93 -18.60
CA ARG A 228 -15.71 -4.08 -17.57
C ARG A 228 -16.56 -2.96 -18.20
N LEU A 229 -17.55 -2.47 -17.45
CA LEU A 229 -18.35 -1.31 -17.84
C LEU A 229 -17.52 -0.02 -17.76
N PRO A 230 -17.90 1.06 -18.48
CA PRO A 230 -17.22 2.35 -18.39
C PRO A 230 -17.11 2.89 -16.96
N SER A 231 -18.13 2.67 -16.11
CA SER A 231 -18.11 2.98 -14.67
C SER A 231 -16.92 2.41 -13.90
N ALA A 232 -16.29 1.34 -14.37
CA ALA A 232 -15.12 0.78 -13.69
C ALA A 232 -13.91 1.72 -13.72
N LEU A 233 -13.88 2.71 -14.62
CA LEU A 233 -12.89 3.79 -14.66
C LEU A 233 -13.05 4.79 -13.50
N ASP A 234 -14.27 4.90 -12.95
CA ASP A 234 -14.56 5.79 -11.83
C ASP A 234 -14.16 5.16 -10.48
N ASN A 235 -13.97 3.84 -10.44
CA ASN A 235 -13.20 3.21 -9.38
C ASN A 235 -11.71 3.46 -9.65
N ARG A 236 -11.08 4.45 -9.04
CA ARG A 236 -9.70 4.85 -9.38
C ARG A 236 -9.03 5.46 -8.17
N PRO A 237 -7.69 5.58 -8.13
CA PRO A 237 -7.08 6.48 -7.17
C PRO A 237 -7.47 7.94 -7.50
N LEU A 238 -7.36 8.81 -6.49
CA LEU A 238 -7.50 10.25 -6.68
C LEU A 238 -6.52 10.76 -7.75
N LYS A 239 -6.97 11.71 -8.55
CA LYS A 239 -6.05 12.56 -9.32
C LYS A 239 -5.28 13.44 -8.35
N PHE A 240 -4.15 13.97 -8.80
CA PHE A 240 -3.34 14.83 -7.95
C PHE A 240 -4.13 16.05 -7.48
N GLU A 241 -4.88 16.70 -8.38
CA GLU A 241 -5.67 17.90 -8.08
C GLU A 241 -6.89 17.59 -7.17
N GLU A 242 -7.32 16.32 -7.13
CA GLU A 242 -8.34 15.86 -6.18
C GLU A 242 -7.71 15.59 -4.82
N PHE A 243 -6.53 15.00 -4.78
CA PHE A 243 -5.76 14.76 -3.56
C PHE A 243 -5.39 16.07 -2.87
N GLU A 244 -4.91 17.07 -3.60
CA GLU A 244 -4.59 18.42 -3.08
C GLU A 244 -5.79 19.05 -2.35
N LYS A 245 -7.01 18.87 -2.87
CA LYS A 245 -8.23 19.38 -2.20
C LYS A 245 -8.58 18.62 -0.91
N THR A 246 -8.10 17.39 -0.79
CA THR A 246 -8.26 16.57 0.42
C THR A 246 -7.09 16.71 1.40
N MET A 247 -5.96 17.27 0.96
CA MET A 247 -4.88 17.67 1.85
C MET A 247 -5.42 18.74 2.80
N ARG A 248 -5.14 18.54 4.09
CA ARG A 248 -5.49 19.48 5.16
C ARG A 248 -4.20 20.11 5.67
N GLN A 249 -4.01 20.15 6.99
CA GLN A 249 -2.70 20.43 7.54
C GLN A 249 -1.74 19.29 7.17
N CYS A 250 -0.70 19.63 6.41
CA CYS A 250 0.27 18.68 5.89
C CYS A 250 1.69 19.06 6.30
N ILE A 251 2.49 18.07 6.68
CA ILE A 251 3.93 18.20 6.91
C ILE A 251 4.62 17.33 5.87
N PHE A 252 5.40 17.94 5.00
CA PHE A 252 6.32 17.25 4.10
C PHE A 252 7.61 16.95 4.85
N VAL A 253 8.01 15.68 4.89
CA VAL A 253 9.26 15.25 5.51
C VAL A 253 10.16 14.74 4.39
N SER A 254 11.29 15.42 4.17
CA SER A 254 12.32 14.95 3.25
C SER A 254 13.65 15.67 3.50
N ALA A 255 14.75 14.96 3.33
CA ALA A 255 16.08 15.57 3.25
C ALA A 255 16.30 16.37 1.95
N THR A 256 15.52 16.09 0.91
CA THR A 256 15.66 16.69 -0.42
C THR A 256 14.30 17.10 -1.00
N PRO A 257 13.58 18.09 -0.40
CA PRO A 257 12.26 18.51 -0.89
C PRO A 257 12.27 18.84 -2.38
N ALA A 258 11.21 18.44 -3.09
CA ALA A 258 11.07 18.74 -4.52
C ALA A 258 10.35 20.07 -4.78
N GLU A 259 10.13 20.38 -6.06
CA GLU A 259 9.55 21.65 -6.50
C GLU A 259 8.15 21.90 -5.94
N TYR A 260 7.34 20.84 -5.82
CA TYR A 260 5.98 20.95 -5.31
C TYR A 260 5.99 21.41 -3.85
N GLU A 261 6.81 20.79 -3.01
CA GLU A 261 6.94 21.14 -1.59
C GLU A 261 7.50 22.55 -1.44
N ALA A 262 8.54 22.91 -2.21
CA ALA A 262 9.12 24.24 -2.19
C ALA A 262 8.11 25.34 -2.56
N ALA A 263 7.19 25.07 -3.49
CA ALA A 263 6.16 26.02 -3.90
C ALA A 263 4.97 26.13 -2.93
N HIS A 264 4.73 25.12 -2.09
CA HIS A 264 3.54 25.02 -1.22
C HIS A 264 3.85 25.08 0.28
N THR A 265 5.11 25.34 0.65
CA THR A 265 5.54 25.43 2.05
C THR A 265 5.60 26.89 2.51
N GLU A 266 4.92 27.20 3.62
CA GLU A 266 5.03 28.51 4.28
C GLU A 266 6.28 28.61 5.17
N GLN A 267 6.61 27.51 5.87
CA GLN A 267 7.74 27.46 6.80
C GLN A 267 8.57 26.20 6.54
N ILE A 268 9.86 26.40 6.30
CA ILE A 268 10.85 25.32 6.26
C ILE A 268 11.43 25.17 7.66
N VAL A 269 11.34 23.95 8.21
CA VAL A 269 11.95 23.59 9.50
C VAL A 269 13.14 22.69 9.22
N GLU A 270 14.34 23.22 9.37
CA GLU A 270 15.58 22.46 9.14
C GLU A 270 15.97 21.66 10.38
N GLN A 271 16.21 20.36 10.18
CA GLN A 271 16.73 19.47 11.23
C GLN A 271 17.98 18.74 10.72
N VAL A 272 19.13 19.42 10.82
CA VAL A 272 20.43 18.90 10.34
C VAL A 272 21.24 18.21 11.45
N ALA A 273 21.03 18.60 12.71
CA ALA A 273 21.79 18.05 13.84
C ALA A 273 21.32 16.63 14.18
N ARG A 274 22.22 15.66 14.08
CA ARG A 274 21.96 14.27 14.50
C ARG A 274 22.16 14.15 16.02
N PRO A 275 21.23 13.52 16.77
CA PRO A 275 21.39 13.30 18.21
C PRO A 275 22.65 12.51 18.58
N THR A 276 23.18 11.70 17.66
CA THR A 276 24.42 10.92 17.82
C THR A 276 25.70 11.75 17.68
N GLY A 277 25.61 12.99 17.19
CA GLY A 277 26.78 13.81 16.86
C GLY A 277 27.49 13.43 15.56
N LEU A 278 26.94 12.49 14.78
CA LEU A 278 27.49 12.13 13.47
C LEU A 278 27.38 13.30 12.48
N ILE A 279 28.48 13.57 11.79
CA ILE A 279 28.58 14.62 10.77
C ILE A 279 28.27 14.08 9.38
N ASP A 280 28.01 14.99 8.44
CA ASP A 280 27.93 14.63 7.03
C ASP A 280 29.30 14.15 6.53
N PRO A 281 29.33 13.16 5.63
CA PRO A 281 30.58 12.55 5.16
C PRO A 281 31.39 13.53 4.31
N GLU A 282 32.71 13.36 4.33
CA GLU A 282 33.60 14.10 3.42
C GLU A 282 33.36 13.64 1.97
N ILE A 283 33.34 14.59 1.02
CA ILE A 283 33.14 14.30 -0.41
C ILE A 283 34.45 14.56 -1.16
N ILE A 284 34.94 13.55 -1.88
CA ILE A 284 36.19 13.64 -2.68
C ILE A 284 35.89 13.38 -4.15
N VAL A 285 36.22 14.36 -5.01
CA VAL A 285 36.11 14.22 -6.46
C VAL A 285 37.43 13.73 -7.05
N LYS A 286 37.42 12.60 -7.75
CA LYS A 286 38.57 12.01 -8.44
C LYS A 286 38.37 11.95 -9.97
N PRO A 287 39.45 11.93 -10.79
CA PRO A 287 39.35 11.79 -12.24
C PRO A 287 38.72 10.45 -12.68
N ALA A 288 38.04 10.44 -13.81
CA ALA A 288 37.36 9.23 -14.33
C ALA A 288 38.32 8.19 -14.96
N ASP A 289 39.51 8.62 -15.40
CA ASP A 289 40.44 7.77 -16.16
C ASP A 289 40.91 6.52 -15.39
N THR A 290 41.02 6.63 -14.06
CA THR A 290 41.50 5.56 -13.15
C THR A 290 40.44 5.14 -12.14
N GLN A 291 39.15 5.48 -12.36
CA GLN A 291 38.10 5.37 -11.33
C GLN A 291 37.92 3.95 -10.76
N VAL A 292 38.11 2.91 -11.57
CA VAL A 292 37.95 1.51 -11.13
C VAL A 292 39.13 1.05 -10.27
N ASP A 293 40.36 1.40 -10.66
CA ASP A 293 41.58 1.06 -9.91
C ASP A 293 41.65 1.84 -8.58
N ASP A 294 41.24 3.11 -8.61
CA ASP A 294 41.12 3.95 -7.42
C ASP A 294 40.07 3.40 -6.46
N LEU A 295 38.91 2.97 -6.98
CA LEU A 295 37.87 2.33 -6.18
C LEU A 295 38.35 1.03 -5.54
N LEU A 296 39.03 0.16 -6.30
CA LEU A 296 39.60 -1.08 -5.76
C LEU A 296 40.58 -0.80 -4.62
N SER A 297 41.42 0.22 -4.77
CA SER A 297 42.36 0.64 -3.72
C SER A 297 41.64 1.12 -2.46
N GLU A 298 40.61 1.97 -2.60
CA GLU A 298 39.81 2.44 -1.48
C GLU A 298 39.03 1.31 -0.79
N ILE A 299 38.47 0.37 -1.56
CA ILE A 299 37.80 -0.82 -1.02
C ILE A 299 38.75 -1.62 -0.13
N ASN A 300 39.98 -1.90 -0.59
CA ASN A 300 40.95 -2.65 0.21
C ASN A 300 41.23 -1.96 1.56
N LEU A 301 41.38 -0.63 1.57
CA LEU A 301 41.56 0.15 2.80
C LEU A 301 40.36 0.04 3.76
N ARG A 302 39.12 -0.09 3.26
CA ARG A 302 37.92 -0.27 4.09
C ARG A 302 37.79 -1.70 4.60
N VAL A 303 38.14 -2.70 3.78
CA VAL A 303 38.15 -4.11 4.17
C VAL A 303 39.13 -4.35 5.33
N GLU A 304 40.32 -3.75 5.31
CA GLU A 304 41.30 -3.83 6.41
C GLU A 304 40.75 -3.29 7.75
N LYS A 305 39.84 -2.32 7.69
CA LYS A 305 39.17 -1.73 8.86
C LYS A 305 37.86 -2.44 9.25
N ASN A 306 37.50 -3.52 8.55
CA ASN A 306 36.20 -4.19 8.68
C ASN A 306 35.00 -3.24 8.48
N GLU A 307 35.13 -2.32 7.52
CA GLU A 307 34.06 -1.42 7.09
C GLU A 307 33.46 -1.91 5.76
N ARG A 308 32.36 -1.31 5.31
CA ARG A 308 31.62 -1.69 4.09
C ARG A 308 31.60 -0.57 3.06
N VAL A 309 31.46 -0.96 1.80
CA VAL A 309 31.41 -0.05 0.66
C VAL A 309 30.12 -0.21 -0.13
N LEU A 310 29.50 0.91 -0.49
CA LEU A 310 28.44 0.96 -1.49
C LEU A 310 28.99 1.62 -2.75
N ALA A 311 28.81 1.02 -3.91
CA ALA A 311 29.20 1.59 -5.20
C ALA A 311 27.97 1.73 -6.10
N THR A 312 27.78 2.91 -6.70
CA THR A 312 26.69 3.18 -7.64
C THR A 312 27.20 3.40 -9.05
N THR A 313 26.61 2.70 -10.03
CA THR A 313 26.87 2.85 -11.47
C THR A 313 25.62 3.35 -12.20
N LEU A 314 25.73 3.61 -13.50
CA LEU A 314 24.59 4.13 -14.30
C LEU A 314 23.75 3.03 -14.96
N THR A 315 24.31 1.85 -15.20
CA THR A 315 23.66 0.79 -15.98
C THR A 315 23.83 -0.59 -15.35
N LYS A 316 22.90 -1.50 -15.64
CA LYS A 316 22.96 -2.91 -15.18
C LYS A 316 24.26 -3.57 -15.62
N ARG A 317 24.62 -3.39 -16.89
CA ARG A 317 25.84 -3.92 -17.47
C ARG A 317 27.10 -3.42 -16.74
N MET A 318 27.20 -2.12 -16.46
CA MET A 318 28.36 -1.59 -15.72
C MET A 318 28.43 -2.12 -14.29
N ALA A 319 27.29 -2.32 -13.63
CA ALA A 319 27.27 -2.92 -12.29
C ALA A 319 27.71 -4.40 -12.31
N GLU A 320 27.28 -5.15 -13.32
CA GLU A 320 27.71 -6.54 -13.56
C GLU A 320 29.22 -6.59 -13.87
N ASP A 321 29.68 -5.82 -14.86
CA ASP A 321 31.09 -5.73 -15.25
C ASP A 321 31.99 -5.33 -14.06
N LEU A 322 31.56 -4.35 -13.24
CA LEU A 322 32.29 -3.94 -12.03
C LEU A 322 32.30 -5.04 -10.96
N THR A 323 31.19 -5.76 -10.79
CA THR A 323 31.10 -6.87 -9.82
C THR A 323 32.03 -8.01 -10.22
N ASP A 324 32.08 -8.35 -11.51
CA ASP A 324 32.96 -9.39 -12.05
C ASP A 324 34.43 -8.98 -11.86
N TYR A 325 34.80 -7.75 -12.24
CA TYR A 325 36.16 -7.22 -12.03
C TYR A 325 36.58 -7.28 -10.55
N LEU A 326 35.74 -6.80 -9.63
CA LEU A 326 36.05 -6.85 -8.19
C LEU A 326 36.19 -8.29 -7.69
N THR A 327 35.39 -9.23 -8.21
CA THR A 327 35.46 -10.65 -7.87
C THR A 327 36.76 -11.29 -8.37
N GLU A 328 37.20 -10.97 -9.58
CA GLU A 328 38.50 -11.42 -10.14
C GLU A 328 39.68 -10.94 -9.29
N HIS A 329 39.55 -9.74 -8.70
CA HIS A 329 40.51 -9.17 -7.75
C HIS A 329 40.29 -9.61 -6.28
N GLN A 330 39.54 -10.70 -6.06
CA GLN A 330 39.31 -11.34 -4.75
C GLN A 330 38.55 -10.49 -3.71
N ILE A 331 37.85 -9.44 -4.15
CA ILE A 331 36.93 -8.70 -3.30
C ILE A 331 35.62 -9.48 -3.15
N LYS A 332 35.12 -9.59 -1.92
CA LYS A 332 33.80 -10.16 -1.67
C LYS A 332 32.74 -9.11 -2.00
N VAL A 333 32.08 -9.27 -3.14
CA VAL A 333 31.11 -8.30 -3.67
C VAL A 333 29.77 -8.97 -4.02
N ARG A 334 28.69 -8.20 -3.92
CA ARG A 334 27.36 -8.55 -4.44
C ARG A 334 26.76 -7.41 -5.25
N TYR A 335 26.06 -7.77 -6.32
CA TYR A 335 25.30 -6.86 -7.15
C TYR A 335 23.85 -6.75 -6.67
N LEU A 336 23.30 -5.54 -6.63
CA LEU A 336 21.91 -5.25 -6.25
C LEU A 336 21.18 -4.50 -7.37
N HIS A 337 20.18 -5.16 -7.98
CA HIS A 337 19.36 -4.59 -9.07
C HIS A 337 17.86 -4.57 -8.77
N SER A 338 17.11 -4.03 -9.74
CA SER A 338 15.66 -3.85 -9.67
C SER A 338 14.86 -5.15 -9.63
N ASP A 339 15.40 -6.22 -10.20
CA ASP A 339 14.68 -7.48 -10.41
C ASP A 339 14.93 -8.50 -9.28
N ILE A 340 15.76 -8.12 -8.28
CA ILE A 340 15.93 -8.87 -7.05
C ILE A 340 14.67 -8.74 -6.20
N ASP A 341 14.15 -9.87 -5.74
CA ASP A 341 12.98 -9.93 -4.90
C ASP A 341 13.20 -9.21 -3.56
N THR A 342 12.11 -8.73 -2.96
CA THR A 342 12.20 -7.94 -1.72
C THR A 342 12.82 -8.74 -0.57
N VAL A 343 12.54 -10.05 -0.49
CA VAL A 343 13.10 -10.94 0.53
C VAL A 343 14.60 -11.13 0.33
N GLU A 344 15.03 -11.45 -0.89
CA GLU A 344 16.43 -11.61 -1.24
C GLU A 344 17.23 -10.32 -1.00
N ARG A 345 16.64 -9.15 -1.29
CA ARG A 345 17.26 -7.85 -0.99
C ARG A 345 17.54 -7.69 0.51
N VAL A 346 16.62 -8.08 1.38
CA VAL A 346 16.81 -8.01 2.85
C VAL A 346 17.92 -8.96 3.29
N GLU A 347 18.02 -10.15 2.68
CA GLU A 347 19.09 -11.10 2.94
C GLU A 347 20.47 -10.56 2.53
N ILE A 348 20.58 -9.95 1.34
CA ILE A 348 21.81 -9.30 0.86
C ILE A 348 22.24 -8.21 1.85
N ILE A 349 21.33 -7.31 2.25
CA ILE A 349 21.65 -6.24 3.20
C ILE A 349 22.12 -6.81 4.54
N ARG A 350 21.44 -7.83 5.06
CA ARG A 350 21.86 -8.52 6.29
C ARG A 350 23.24 -9.15 6.15
N ASP A 351 23.52 -9.79 5.02
CA ASP A 351 24.79 -10.49 4.77
C ASP A 351 25.97 -9.51 4.61
N LEU A 352 25.73 -8.32 4.04
CA LEU A 352 26.71 -7.22 4.05
C LEU A 352 27.05 -6.82 5.49
N ARG A 353 26.03 -6.61 6.33
CA ARG A 353 26.23 -6.24 7.74
C ARG A 353 26.98 -7.31 8.52
N LEU A 354 26.69 -8.58 8.27
CA LEU A 354 27.39 -9.71 8.87
C LEU A 354 28.82 -9.90 8.33
N GLY A 355 29.23 -9.16 7.30
CA GLY A 355 30.56 -9.29 6.69
C GLY A 355 30.76 -10.56 5.87
N LYS A 356 29.68 -11.15 5.35
CA LYS A 356 29.80 -12.23 4.35
C LYS A 356 30.42 -11.71 3.05
N PHE A 357 30.19 -10.44 2.77
CA PHE A 357 30.85 -9.68 1.72
C PHE A 357 31.02 -8.22 2.18
N ASP A 358 31.87 -7.49 1.50
CA ASP A 358 32.35 -6.18 1.93
C ASP A 358 31.79 -5.03 1.07
N VAL A 359 31.37 -5.35 -0.16
CA VAL A 359 30.95 -4.37 -1.17
C VAL A 359 29.58 -4.72 -1.76
N VAL A 360 28.71 -3.72 -1.89
CA VAL A 360 27.52 -3.78 -2.75
C VAL A 360 27.70 -2.85 -3.93
N VAL A 361 27.52 -3.38 -5.13
CA VAL A 361 27.40 -2.59 -6.37
C VAL A 361 25.92 -2.51 -6.75
N GLY A 362 25.43 -1.34 -7.15
CA GLY A 362 24.09 -1.20 -7.70
C GLY A 362 23.95 0.02 -8.59
N ILE A 363 22.75 0.24 -9.11
CA ILE A 363 22.46 1.41 -9.97
C ILE A 363 21.80 2.49 -9.13
N ASN A 364 20.66 2.10 -8.55
CA ASN A 364 19.87 2.94 -7.68
C ASN A 364 19.79 2.26 -6.32
N LEU A 365 20.84 2.45 -5.52
CA LEU A 365 20.87 2.04 -4.12
C LEU A 365 20.06 3.01 -3.24
N LEU A 366 19.39 4.01 -3.83
CA LEU A 366 18.64 5.06 -3.13
C LEU A 366 17.29 4.63 -2.58
N ARG A 367 16.95 3.32 -2.57
CA ARG A 367 15.71 2.95 -1.89
C ARG A 367 15.82 3.32 -0.41
N GLU A 368 14.81 4.04 0.05
CA GLU A 368 14.61 4.48 1.44
C GLU A 368 14.92 3.33 2.41
N GLY A 369 15.52 3.65 3.55
CA GLY A 369 15.73 2.66 4.62
C GLY A 369 16.95 1.74 4.53
N LEU A 370 17.89 1.96 3.60
CA LEU A 370 19.25 1.39 3.74
C LEU A 370 20.00 2.12 4.87
N ASP A 371 19.78 1.63 6.10
CA ASP A 371 20.45 2.03 7.33
C ASP A 371 21.55 1.02 7.67
N ILE A 372 22.78 1.34 7.28
CA ILE A 372 23.93 0.45 7.44
C ILE A 372 25.09 1.25 8.06
N PRO A 373 25.20 1.29 9.40
CA PRO A 373 26.29 1.98 10.09
C PRO A 373 27.68 1.43 9.74
N GLU A 374 27.75 0.19 9.26
CA GLU A 374 28.99 -0.45 8.84
C GLU A 374 29.56 0.13 7.53
N VAL A 375 28.77 0.89 6.76
CA VAL A 375 29.21 1.56 5.52
C VAL A 375 29.99 2.82 5.84
N SER A 376 31.27 2.87 5.45
CA SER A 376 32.13 4.05 5.59
C SER A 376 32.51 4.70 4.26
N LEU A 377 32.24 4.04 3.13
CA LEU A 377 32.50 4.59 1.79
C LEU A 377 31.30 4.40 0.86
N VAL A 378 30.90 5.47 0.19
CA VAL A 378 29.90 5.44 -0.87
C VAL A 378 30.50 5.98 -2.17
N ALA A 379 30.90 5.09 -3.07
CA ALA A 379 31.46 5.45 -4.36
C ALA A 379 30.37 5.74 -5.40
N VAL A 380 30.46 6.88 -6.08
CA VAL A 380 29.55 7.27 -7.16
C VAL A 380 30.33 7.34 -8.47
N LEU A 381 30.27 6.26 -9.27
CA LEU A 381 30.94 6.23 -10.57
C LEU A 381 30.20 7.12 -11.57
N ASP A 382 30.94 7.72 -12.50
CA ASP A 382 30.40 8.62 -13.54
C ASP A 382 29.47 9.72 -12.94
N ALA A 383 29.94 10.36 -11.88
CA ALA A 383 29.16 11.36 -11.13
C ALA A 383 28.82 12.61 -11.96
N ASP A 384 29.57 12.87 -13.03
CA ASP A 384 29.39 14.00 -13.97
C ASP A 384 28.28 13.78 -15.00
N LYS A 385 27.78 12.53 -15.15
CA LYS A 385 26.74 12.21 -16.13
C LYS A 385 25.38 12.68 -15.65
N GLU A 386 24.92 13.79 -16.22
CA GLU A 386 23.58 14.31 -15.96
C GLU A 386 22.48 13.27 -16.22
N GLY A 387 21.49 13.26 -15.34
CA GLY A 387 20.34 12.37 -15.42
C GLY A 387 19.72 12.12 -14.06
N PHE A 388 18.64 11.34 -14.04
CA PHE A 388 17.90 11.05 -12.80
C PHE A 388 18.80 10.49 -11.68
N LEU A 389 19.73 9.58 -12.00
CA LEU A 389 20.62 8.95 -11.02
C LEU A 389 21.74 9.86 -10.48
N ARG A 390 21.96 11.02 -11.09
CA ARG A 390 22.99 12.01 -10.72
C ARG A 390 22.41 13.41 -10.56
N SER A 391 21.10 13.50 -10.35
CA SER A 391 20.47 14.75 -9.95
C SER A 391 20.98 15.19 -8.58
N GLU A 392 20.91 16.49 -8.28
CA GLU A 392 21.25 17.03 -6.96
C GLU A 392 20.61 16.21 -5.81
N ARG A 393 19.32 15.90 -5.93
CA ARG A 393 18.58 15.09 -4.94
C ARG A 393 19.16 13.69 -4.81
N SER A 394 19.40 13.02 -5.93
CA SER A 394 19.96 11.67 -5.97
C SER A 394 21.37 11.61 -5.38
N LEU A 395 22.20 12.61 -5.62
CA LEU A 395 23.55 12.70 -5.06
C LEU A 395 23.51 12.92 -3.56
N ILE A 396 22.68 13.85 -3.06
CA ILE A 396 22.51 14.09 -1.61
C ILE A 396 22.03 12.81 -0.90
N GLN A 397 21.07 12.09 -1.47
CA GLN A 397 20.58 10.83 -0.90
C GLN A 397 21.62 9.71 -0.93
N THR A 398 22.44 9.67 -1.98
CA THR A 398 23.54 8.69 -2.09
C THR A 398 24.58 8.99 -1.03
N ALA A 399 24.99 10.25 -0.89
CA ALA A 399 25.93 10.72 0.14
C ALA A 399 25.43 10.42 1.56
N GLY A 400 24.13 10.60 1.82
CA GLY A 400 23.51 10.30 3.11
C GLY A 400 23.69 8.85 3.60
N ARG A 401 24.06 7.90 2.72
CA ARG A 401 24.34 6.51 3.10
C ARG A 401 25.66 6.36 3.87
N ALA A 402 26.62 7.26 3.69
CA ALA A 402 27.87 7.30 4.47
C ALA A 402 27.72 8.09 5.79
N ALA A 403 26.64 8.86 5.97
CA ALA A 403 26.44 9.72 7.14
C ALA A 403 26.10 8.98 8.46
N ARG A 404 26.13 7.63 8.44
CA ARG A 404 25.86 6.77 9.60
C ARG A 404 27.13 6.18 10.22
N ASN A 405 28.29 6.51 9.67
CA ASN A 405 29.59 6.05 10.14
C ASN A 405 30.48 7.25 10.48
N LEU A 406 31.27 7.15 11.56
CA LEU A 406 32.18 8.21 11.99
C LEU A 406 33.25 8.54 10.93
N ASN A 407 33.64 7.53 10.14
CA ASN A 407 34.62 7.62 9.07
C ASN A 407 33.95 7.72 7.69
N GLY A 408 32.67 8.13 7.64
CA GLY A 408 31.90 8.21 6.41
C GLY A 408 32.54 9.12 5.35
N GLN A 409 32.68 8.61 4.14
CA GLN A 409 33.23 9.31 2.99
C GLN A 409 32.45 8.97 1.71
N VAL A 410 32.43 9.90 0.75
CA VAL A 410 31.78 9.78 -0.56
C VAL A 410 32.80 10.02 -1.67
#